data_AF-A0A5N9G0F4-F1
#
_entry.id   AF-A0A5N9G0F4-F1
#
_cell.length_a   1.000
_cell.length_b   1.000
_cell.length_c   1.000
_cell.angle_alpha   90.00
_cell.angle_beta   90.00
_cell.angle_gamma   90.00
#
_symmetry.space_group_name_H-M   'P 1'
#
loop_
_entity.id
_entity.type
_entity.pdbx_description
1 polymer ?
#
loop_
_entity_poly.entity_id
_entity_poly.type
_entity_poly.pdbx_seq_one_letter_code
_entity_poly.pdbx_strand_id
1 'polypeptide(L)'
;MSNNGLNIRSAAPIAMLTILLAALLVSSGCYNSKTGEVKVGGAISFELPVFPKTGSHAVQIFSEMHYSPSYRSQEVPRILPPEGSVPVTGA
;
A
#
# COMPACT_ATOMS: atom_id res chain seq x y z
N MET A 1 12.57 -37.04 33.81
CA MET A 1 12.14 -36.51 32.49
C MET A 1 10.67 -36.83 32.28
N SER A 2 9.78 -35.83 32.36
CA SER A 2 8.47 -35.78 31.69
C SER A 2 7.64 -34.66 32.33
N ASN A 3 7.60 -33.48 31.70
CA ASN A 3 6.57 -32.45 31.96
C ASN A 3 6.36 -31.48 30.77
N ASN A 4 6.98 -31.73 29.61
CA ASN A 4 6.86 -30.82 28.45
C ASN A 4 5.76 -31.24 27.45
N GLY A 5 5.34 -32.51 27.43
CA GLY A 5 4.36 -33.01 26.44
C GLY A 5 2.92 -32.56 26.69
N LEU A 6 2.51 -32.46 27.96
CA LEU A 6 1.15 -31.99 28.32
C LEU A 6 1.01 -30.48 28.10
N ASN A 7 2.05 -29.70 28.41
CA ASN A 7 2.07 -28.24 28.31
C ASN A 7 1.99 -27.76 26.85
N ILE A 8 2.61 -28.48 25.91
CA ILE A 8 2.51 -28.21 24.47
C ILE A 8 1.11 -28.54 23.92
N ARG A 9 0.47 -29.62 24.40
CA ARG A 9 -0.88 -30.02 23.97
C ARG A 9 -1.98 -29.07 24.46
N SER A 10 -1.82 -28.46 25.62
CA SER A 10 -2.74 -27.43 26.15
C SER A 10 -2.41 -26.01 25.68
N ALA A 11 -1.16 -25.69 25.35
CA ALA A 11 -0.77 -24.37 24.87
C ALA A 11 -1.37 -24.02 23.50
N ALA A 12 -1.46 -24.99 22.57
CA ALA A 12 -2.02 -24.78 21.25
C ALA A 12 -3.50 -24.30 21.24
N PRO A 13 -4.45 -24.97 21.95
CA PRO A 13 -5.83 -24.49 22.01
C PRO A 13 -5.97 -23.17 22.77
N ILE A 14 -5.15 -22.93 23.80
CA ILE A 14 -5.14 -21.65 24.53
C ILE A 14 -4.66 -20.52 23.63
N ALA A 15 -3.58 -20.72 22.86
CA ALA A 15 -3.07 -19.73 21.91
C ALA A 15 -4.09 -19.44 20.79
N MET A 16 -4.80 -20.45 20.29
CA MET A 16 -5.87 -20.25 19.31
C MET A 16 -7.04 -19.44 19.90
N LEU A 17 -7.42 -19.70 21.15
CA LEU A 17 -8.48 -18.97 21.83
C LEU A 17 -8.11 -17.50 22.06
N THR A 18 -6.87 -17.22 22.45
CA THR A 18 -6.41 -15.83 22.67
C THR A 18 -6.33 -15.05 21.36
N ILE A 19 -5.86 -15.68 20.27
CA ILE A 19 -5.85 -15.07 18.94
C ILE A 19 -7.28 -14.77 18.47
N LEU A 20 -8.22 -15.70 18.66
CA LEU A 20 -9.62 -15.51 18.31
C LEU A 20 -10.25 -14.34 19.09
N LEU A 21 -9.99 -14.26 20.40
CA LEU A 21 -10.46 -13.17 21.25
C LEU A 21 -9.87 -11.81 20.82
N ALA A 22 -8.58 -11.77 20.50
CA ALA A 22 -7.92 -10.57 19.98
C ALA A 22 -8.51 -10.14 18.63
N ALA A 23 -8.79 -11.08 17.72
CA ALA A 23 -9.42 -10.78 16.43
C ALA A 23 -10.84 -10.21 16.60
N LEU A 24 -11.63 -10.75 17.53
CA LEU A 24 -12.96 -10.23 17.87
C LEU A 24 -12.88 -8.80 18.43
N LEU A 25 -11.92 -8.52 19.31
CA LEU A 25 -11.71 -7.17 19.83
C LEU A 25 -11.31 -6.18 18.72
N VAL A 26 -10.43 -6.57 17.81
CA VAL A 26 -10.01 -5.71 16.67
C VAL A 26 -11.18 -5.47 15.70
N SER A 27 -12.07 -6.45 15.51
CA SER A 27 -13.25 -6.31 14.65
C SER A 27 -14.32 -5.35 15.20
N SER A 28 -14.26 -5.02 16.50
CA SER A 28 -15.16 -4.02 17.10
C SER A 28 -14.82 -2.56 16.72
N GLY A 29 -13.69 -2.36 16.04
CA GLY A 29 -13.31 -1.06 15.48
C GLY A 29 -13.96 -0.83 14.12
N CYS A 30 -14.79 0.20 14.02
CA CYS A 30 -15.28 0.72 12.74
C CYS A 30 -14.41 1.88 12.28
N TYR A 31 -13.75 1.75 11.13
CA TYR A 31 -12.94 2.81 10.51
C TYR A 31 -13.68 3.45 9.33
N ASN A 32 -13.88 4.76 9.40
CA ASN A 32 -14.43 5.54 8.31
C ASN A 32 -13.30 6.07 7.41
N SER A 33 -13.06 5.38 6.30
CA SER A 33 -12.03 5.77 5.32
C SER A 33 -12.23 7.13 4.62
N LYS A 34 -13.39 7.79 4.78
CA LYS A 34 -13.66 9.12 4.23
C LYS A 34 -13.28 10.24 5.19
N THR A 35 -13.48 10.04 6.49
CA THR A 35 -13.23 11.07 7.53
C THR A 35 -12.02 10.78 8.40
N GLY A 36 -11.55 9.53 8.45
CA GLY A 36 -10.48 9.09 9.33
C GLY A 36 -10.96 8.70 10.72
N GLU A 37 -12.25 8.81 10.99
CA GLU A 37 -12.84 8.48 12.29
C GLU A 37 -12.76 6.98 12.57
N VAL A 38 -12.22 6.60 13.72
CA VAL A 38 -12.26 5.24 14.24
C VAL A 38 -13.11 5.21 15.50
N LYS A 39 -14.14 4.35 15.51
CA LYS A 39 -15.00 4.09 16.67
C LYS A 39 -14.78 2.68 17.17
N VAL A 40 -14.44 2.53 18.45
CA VAL A 40 -14.29 1.22 19.11
C VAL A 40 -15.36 1.10 20.18
N GLY A 41 -16.28 0.14 20.01
CA GLY A 41 -17.33 -0.16 20.99
C GLY A 41 -18.26 1.01 21.36
N GLY A 42 -18.33 2.06 20.53
CA GLY A 42 -19.22 3.22 20.73
C GLY A 42 -18.78 4.25 21.78
N ALA A 43 -17.82 3.92 22.67
CA ALA A 43 -17.34 4.80 23.73
C ALA A 43 -15.98 5.44 23.44
N ILE A 44 -15.15 4.81 22.60
CA ILE A 44 -13.80 5.28 22.27
C ILE A 44 -13.80 5.76 20.83
N SER A 45 -13.44 7.03 20.62
CA SER A 45 -13.33 7.65 19.30
C SER A 45 -11.99 8.36 19.15
N PHE A 46 -11.31 8.13 18.04
CA PHE A 46 -10.07 8.83 17.66
C PHE A 46 -9.99 9.01 16.15
N GLU A 47 -9.19 9.95 15.70
CA GLU A 47 -9.00 10.25 14.28
C GLU A 47 -7.65 9.73 13.80
N LEU A 48 -7.67 9.02 12.67
CA LEU A 48 -6.49 8.59 11.94
C LEU A 48 -6.31 9.43 10.67
N PRO A 49 -5.06 9.63 10.21
CA PRO A 49 -4.81 10.33 8.96
C PRO A 49 -5.44 9.60 7.77
N VAL A 50 -6.13 10.36 6.92
CA VAL A 50 -6.77 9.86 5.69
C VAL A 50 -6.19 10.55 4.47
N PHE A 51 -5.94 9.76 3.43
CA PHE A 51 -5.70 10.28 2.09
C PHE A 51 -7.04 10.48 1.38
N PRO A 52 -7.47 11.73 1.13
CA PRO A 52 -8.72 11.98 0.45
C PRO A 52 -8.66 11.47 -0.99
N LYS A 53 -9.73 10.80 -1.42
CA LYS A 53 -9.83 10.25 -2.80
C LYS A 53 -10.25 11.30 -3.83
N THR A 54 -10.84 12.41 -3.38
CA THR A 54 -11.39 13.48 -4.23
C THR A 54 -11.15 14.85 -3.61
N GLY A 55 -11.30 15.92 -4.40
CA GLY A 55 -11.10 17.31 -3.96
C GLY A 55 -9.69 17.84 -4.24
N SER A 56 -9.44 19.09 -3.84
CA SER A 56 -8.19 19.83 -4.12
C SER A 56 -6.93 19.22 -3.49
N HIS A 57 -7.10 18.37 -2.47
CA HIS A 57 -5.99 17.75 -1.73
C HIS A 57 -5.90 16.23 -1.95
N ALA A 58 -6.57 15.70 -2.98
CA ALA A 58 -6.50 14.28 -3.30
C ALA A 58 -5.08 13.88 -3.68
N VAL A 59 -4.54 12.84 -3.02
CA VAL A 59 -3.21 12.32 -3.34
C VAL A 59 -3.28 11.57 -4.66
N GLN A 60 -2.61 12.13 -5.68
CA GLN A 60 -2.48 11.49 -6.99
C GLN A 60 -1.17 10.71 -7.04
N ILE A 61 -1.29 9.39 -7.17
CA ILE A 61 -0.14 8.51 -7.38
C ILE A 61 0.05 8.40 -8.88
N PHE A 62 1.08 9.04 -9.41
CA PHE A 62 1.49 8.85 -10.79
C PHE A 62 2.41 7.64 -10.85
N SER A 63 2.07 6.66 -11.69
CA SER A 63 3.09 5.72 -12.16
C SER A 63 4.09 6.53 -12.96
N GLU A 64 5.34 6.56 -12.50
CA GLU A 64 6.42 7.16 -13.27
C GLU A 64 6.38 6.53 -14.67
N MET A 65 6.25 7.37 -15.70
CA MET A 65 6.37 6.94 -17.09
C MET A 65 7.84 6.59 -17.31
N HIS A 66 8.28 5.43 -16.79
CA HIS A 66 9.60 4.90 -17.09
C HIS A 66 9.64 4.72 -18.59
N TYR A 67 10.37 5.61 -19.27
CA TYR A 67 10.67 5.47 -20.68
C TYR A 67 11.45 4.16 -20.82
N SER A 68 10.76 3.09 -21.22
CA SER A 68 11.40 1.81 -21.39
C SER A 68 12.32 1.88 -22.62
N PRO A 69 13.53 1.31 -22.59
CA PRO A 69 14.38 1.23 -23.78
C PRO A 69 13.67 0.54 -24.96
N SER A 70 12.68 -0.33 -24.68
CA SER A 70 11.83 -0.94 -25.69
C SER A 70 10.93 0.05 -26.43
N TYR A 71 10.53 1.17 -25.82
CA TYR A 71 9.80 2.23 -26.51
C TYR A 71 10.65 2.87 -27.62
N ARG A 72 11.96 3.07 -27.40
CA ARG A 72 12.89 3.57 -28.43
C ARG A 72 12.97 2.67 -29.66
N SER A 73 12.82 1.36 -29.48
CA SER A 73 12.81 0.38 -30.59
C SER A 73 11.48 0.31 -31.35
N GLN A 74 10.41 0.85 -30.76
CA GLN A 74 9.08 0.92 -31.36
C GLN A 74 8.75 2.29 -31.96
N GLU A 75 9.64 3.29 -31.77
CA GLU A 75 9.51 4.59 -32.42
C GLU A 75 9.73 4.48 -33.93
N VAL A 76 8.80 5.04 -34.71
CA VAL A 76 8.93 5.20 -36.17
C VAL A 76 10.25 5.93 -36.48
N PRO A 77 10.93 5.63 -37.61
CA PRO A 77 12.16 6.32 -37.99
C PRO A 77 12.03 7.84 -37.86
N ARG A 78 12.90 8.42 -37.04
CA ARG A 78 12.91 9.87 -36.82
C ARG A 78 13.24 10.55 -38.15
N ILE A 79 12.47 11.57 -38.49
CA ILE A 79 12.82 12.45 -39.60
C ILE A 79 14.19 13.05 -39.26
N LEU A 80 15.18 12.80 -40.11
CA LEU A 80 16.50 13.37 -39.94
C LEU A 80 16.40 14.89 -40.05
N PRO A 81 17.21 15.63 -39.27
CA PRO A 81 17.27 17.07 -39.41
C PRO A 81 17.68 17.43 -40.85
N PRO A 82 17.23 18.58 -41.39
CA PRO A 82 17.59 19.03 -42.73
C PRO A 82 19.11 19.11 -42.91
N GLU A 83 19.58 18.96 -44.16
CA GLU A 83 20.99 19.13 -44.49
C GLU A 83 21.52 20.50 -44.03
N GLY A 84 22.70 20.52 -43.40
CA GLY A 84 23.31 21.72 -42.82
C GLY A 84 22.92 22.02 -41.37
N SER A 85 22.08 21.20 -40.75
CA SER A 85 21.79 21.30 -39.31
C SER A 85 23.03 21.01 -38.46
N VAL A 86 23.14 21.67 -37.30
CA VAL A 86 24.24 21.48 -36.34
C VAL A 86 24.34 20.00 -35.95
N PRO A 87 25.55 19.39 -35.93
CA PRO A 87 25.69 17.97 -35.60
C PRO A 87 25.17 17.68 -34.19
N VAL A 88 24.30 16.67 -34.09
CA VAL A 88 23.77 16.17 -32.80
C VAL A 88 24.88 15.50 -31.97
N THR A 89 26.06 15.28 -32.56
CA THR A 89 27.21 14.66 -31.91
C THR A 89 27.98 15.57 -30.97
N GLY A 90 27.62 16.86 -30.85
CA GLY A 90 28.19 17.80 -29.88
C GLY A 90 29.72 17.71 -29.76
N ALA A 91 30.43 18.30 -30.73
CA ALA A 91 31.88 18.51 -30.61
C ALA A 91 32.18 19.64 -29.61
#